data_AF-A0A532TW03-F1
#
_entry.id   AF-A0A532TW03-F1
#
_cell.length_a   1.000
_cell.length_b   1.000
_cell.length_c   1.000
_cell.angle_alpha   90.00
_cell.angle_beta   90.00
_cell.angle_gamma   90.00
#
_symmetry.space_group_name_H-M   'P 1'
#
loop_
_entity.id
_entity.type
_entity.pdbx_description
1 polymer ?
#
loop_
_entity_poly.entity_id
_entity_poly.type
_entity_poly.pdbx_seq_one_letter_code
_entity_poly.pdbx_strand_id
1 'polypeptide(L)'
;MTLEQSEYQKLVERIIELLERHRGDPNAREAILSELRTLYKKIPIYPGIITELLPKVVQSTEMDKLKEGEEVVLVLRNGCIVSGKVAEIGPSEIKLVEGKRLDVSSLAEKVPVRREDVREAKVISRVVLEKEWPSLDFEEE
;
A
#
# COMPACT_ATOMS: atom_id res chain seq x y z
N MET A 1 -1.60 -17.51 -30.07
CA MET A 1 -0.89 -17.14 -28.82
C MET A 1 -0.42 -18.40 -28.14
N THR A 2 0.90 -18.56 -27.96
CA THR A 2 1.44 -19.61 -27.08
C THR A 2 1.13 -19.25 -25.63
N LEU A 3 0.94 -20.26 -24.79
CA LEU A 3 0.56 -20.10 -23.37
C LEU A 3 1.55 -19.24 -22.57
N GLU A 4 2.82 -19.18 -22.98
CA GLU A 4 3.95 -18.56 -22.25
C GLU A 4 3.93 -17.02 -22.20
N GLN A 5 2.91 -16.34 -22.77
CA GLN A 5 2.81 -14.87 -22.74
C GLN A 5 1.38 -14.36 -22.50
N SER A 6 0.55 -15.13 -21.78
CA SER A 6 -0.77 -14.63 -21.35
C SER A 6 -0.62 -13.46 -20.37
N GLU A 7 -1.44 -12.42 -20.52
CA GLU A 7 -1.50 -11.31 -19.56
C GLU A 7 -1.82 -11.78 -18.14
N TYR A 8 -2.59 -12.88 -18.01
CA TYR A 8 -2.85 -13.50 -16.72
C TYR A 8 -1.60 -14.11 -16.09
N GLN A 9 -0.70 -14.69 -16.88
CA GLN A 9 0.55 -15.22 -16.35
C GLN A 9 1.41 -14.08 -15.78
N LYS A 10 1.53 -12.97 -16.51
CA LYS A 10 2.23 -11.77 -16.04
C LYS A 10 1.62 -11.22 -14.76
N LEU A 11 0.28 -11.21 -14.67
CA LEU A 11 -0.42 -10.79 -13.45
C LEU A 11 -0.08 -11.70 -12.27
N VAL A 12 -0.09 -13.02 -12.45
CA VAL A 12 0.25 -13.97 -11.39
C VAL A 12 1.69 -13.80 -10.92
N GLU A 13 2.65 -13.72 -11.85
CA GLU A 13 4.06 -13.46 -11.55
C GLU A 13 4.23 -12.16 -10.78
N ARG A 14 3.50 -11.10 -11.19
CA ARG A 14 3.53 -9.80 -10.53
C ARG A 14 2.96 -9.83 -9.12
N ILE A 15 1.88 -10.58 -8.90
CA ILE A 15 1.30 -10.78 -7.57
C ILE A 15 2.32 -11.48 -6.66
N ILE A 16 2.96 -12.54 -7.13
CA ILE A 16 3.97 -13.28 -6.37
C ILE A 16 5.12 -12.34 -5.98
N GLU A 17 5.69 -11.61 -6.94
CA GLU A 17 6.79 -10.67 -6.70
C GLU A 17 6.43 -9.61 -5.63
N LEU A 18 5.22 -9.04 -5.70
CA LEU A 18 4.75 -8.06 -4.72
C LEU A 18 4.56 -8.68 -3.33
N LEU A 19 3.98 -9.89 -3.24
CA LEU A 19 3.79 -10.57 -1.96
C LEU A 19 5.13 -10.97 -1.32
N GLU A 20 6.12 -11.35 -2.12
CA GLU A 20 7.48 -11.64 -1.64
C GLU A 20 8.20 -10.37 -1.18
N ARG A 21 8.12 -9.29 -1.97
CA ARG A 21 8.71 -7.98 -1.62
C ARG A 21 8.16 -7.44 -0.30
N HIS A 22 6.88 -7.64 -0.03
CA HIS A 22 6.19 -7.18 1.17
C HIS A 22 5.98 -8.29 2.21
N ARG A 23 6.75 -9.39 2.17
CA ARG A 23 6.57 -10.54 3.07
C ARG A 23 6.57 -10.18 4.55
N GLY A 24 7.43 -9.23 4.96
CA GLY A 24 7.54 -8.76 6.33
C GLY A 24 6.50 -7.71 6.74
N ASP A 25 5.64 -7.27 5.82
CA ASP A 25 4.70 -6.17 6.01
C ASP A 25 3.25 -6.63 5.75
N PRO A 26 2.58 -7.20 6.78
CA PRO A 26 1.19 -7.65 6.68
C PRO A 26 0.21 -6.58 6.21
N ASN A 27 0.41 -5.30 6.56
CA ASN A 27 -0.52 -4.23 6.16
C ASN A 27 -0.37 -3.90 4.67
N ALA A 28 0.86 -3.83 4.16
CA ALA A 28 1.09 -3.69 2.72
C ALA A 28 0.49 -4.88 1.94
N ARG A 29 0.65 -6.12 2.44
CA ARG A 29 0.06 -7.30 1.81
C ARG A 29 -1.46 -7.27 1.81
N GLU A 30 -2.07 -6.90 2.93
CA GLU A 30 -3.53 -6.74 3.03
C GLU A 30 -4.03 -5.69 2.03
N ALA A 31 -3.36 -4.53 1.94
CA ALA A 31 -3.72 -3.48 0.99
C ALA A 31 -3.62 -3.95 -0.47
N ILE A 32 -2.52 -4.63 -0.84
CA ILE A 32 -2.34 -5.19 -2.20
C ILE A 32 -3.45 -6.20 -2.53
N LEU A 33 -3.78 -7.11 -1.62
CA LEU A 33 -4.82 -8.12 -1.84
C LEU A 33 -6.22 -7.49 -1.91
N SER A 34 -6.49 -6.51 -1.05
CA SER A 34 -7.74 -5.75 -1.05
C SER A 34 -7.91 -5.01 -2.38
N GLU A 35 -6.87 -4.31 -2.83
CA GLU A 35 -6.93 -3.56 -4.08
C GLU A 35 -7.01 -4.48 -5.29
N LEU A 36 -6.28 -5.60 -5.31
CA LEU A 36 -6.41 -6.62 -6.35
C LEU A 36 -7.87 -7.08 -6.48
N ARG A 37 -8.56 -7.32 -5.36
CA ARG A 37 -9.96 -7.71 -5.38
C ARG A 37 -10.85 -6.60 -5.95
N THR A 38 -10.62 -5.34 -5.59
CA THR A 38 -11.35 -4.19 -6.12
C THR A 38 -11.13 -4.04 -7.62
N LEU A 39 -9.88 -4.04 -8.07
CA LEU A 39 -9.51 -3.97 -9.48
C LEU A 39 -10.14 -5.10 -10.28
N TYR A 40 -10.07 -6.34 -9.79
CA TYR A 40 -10.67 -7.48 -10.49
C TYR A 40 -12.19 -7.40 -10.59
N LYS A 41 -12.88 -6.77 -9.62
CA LYS A 41 -14.32 -6.53 -9.72
C LYS A 41 -14.66 -5.47 -10.77
N LYS A 42 -13.88 -4.38 -10.82
CA LYS A 42 -14.13 -3.26 -11.76
C LYS A 42 -13.71 -3.57 -13.18
N ILE A 43 -12.58 -4.26 -13.36
CA ILE A 43 -11.95 -4.55 -14.67
C ILE A 43 -11.55 -6.03 -14.84
N PRO A 44 -12.47 -7.00 -14.68
CA PRO A 44 -12.15 -8.43 -14.69
C PRO A 44 -11.50 -8.91 -16.00
N ILE A 45 -11.81 -8.26 -17.12
CA ILE A 45 -11.31 -8.62 -18.46
C ILE A 45 -10.00 -7.91 -18.86
N TYR A 46 -9.44 -7.06 -17.99
CA TYR A 46 -8.21 -6.29 -18.29
C TYR A 46 -7.06 -6.62 -17.32
N PRO A 47 -6.56 -7.88 -17.30
CA PRO A 47 -5.45 -8.28 -16.42
C PRO A 47 -4.16 -7.49 -16.67
N GLY A 48 -3.91 -7.02 -17.90
CA GLY A 48 -2.79 -6.13 -18.21
C GLY A 48 -2.82 -4.82 -17.40
N ILE A 49 -3.99 -4.17 -17.34
CA ILE A 49 -4.17 -2.93 -16.55
C ILE A 49 -3.97 -3.21 -15.06
N ILE A 50 -4.54 -4.31 -14.55
CA ILE A 50 -4.35 -4.70 -13.14
C ILE A 50 -2.85 -4.89 -12.84
N THR A 51 -2.12 -5.55 -13.73
CA THR A 51 -0.67 -5.81 -13.59
C THR A 51 0.13 -4.51 -13.45
N GLU A 52 -0.24 -3.48 -14.21
CA GLU A 52 0.42 -2.16 -14.18
C GLU A 52 0.05 -1.33 -12.95
N LEU A 53 -1.17 -1.48 -12.43
CA LEU A 53 -1.68 -0.68 -11.31
C LEU A 53 -1.28 -1.23 -9.94
N LEU A 54 -1.25 -2.54 -9.75
CA LEU A 54 -0.93 -3.17 -8.45
C LEU A 54 0.36 -2.65 -7.76
N PRO A 55 1.46 -2.38 -8.48
CA PRO A 55 2.70 -1.87 -7.87
C PRO A 55 2.54 -0.45 -7.30
N LYS A 56 1.52 0.29 -7.73
CA LYS A 56 1.22 1.64 -7.25
C LYS A 56 0.44 1.65 -5.94
N VAL A 57 -0.02 0.48 -5.47
CA VAL A 57 -0.75 0.36 -4.20
C VAL A 57 0.15 0.66 -3.02
N VAL A 58 1.42 0.25 -3.09
CA VAL A 58 2.40 0.51 -2.03
C VAL A 58 3.62 1.14 -2.65
N GLN A 59 3.84 2.42 -2.35
CA GLN A 59 4.93 3.20 -2.94
C GLN A 59 5.85 3.72 -1.85
N SER A 60 7.15 3.50 -1.99
CA SER A 60 8.14 4.14 -1.11
C SER A 60 8.07 5.66 -1.30
N THR A 61 8.12 6.38 -0.20
CA THR A 61 8.11 7.84 -0.17
C THR A 61 9.13 8.37 0.83
N GLU A 62 9.41 9.66 0.75
CA GLU A 62 10.18 10.36 1.76
C GLU A 62 9.26 10.88 2.86
N MET A 63 9.77 10.93 4.10
CA MET A 63 9.02 11.44 5.25
C MET A 63 8.51 12.87 5.04
N ASP A 64 9.22 13.68 4.28
CA ASP A 64 8.85 15.08 4.00
C ASP A 64 7.75 15.22 2.94
N LYS A 65 7.45 14.16 2.19
CA LYS A 65 6.41 14.14 1.16
C LYS A 65 5.08 13.58 1.68
N LEU A 66 5.05 13.08 2.92
CA LEU A 66 3.85 12.59 3.57
C LEU A 66 2.83 13.71 3.74
N LYS A 67 1.56 13.35 3.59
CA LYS A 67 0.44 14.28 3.77
C LYS A 67 -0.51 13.76 4.84
N GLU A 68 -1.15 14.68 5.53
CA GLU A 68 -2.23 14.35 6.44
C GLU A 68 -3.35 13.61 5.70
N GLY A 69 -3.85 12.56 6.33
CA GLY A 69 -4.86 11.68 5.78
C GLY A 69 -4.33 10.49 4.98
N GLU A 70 -3.04 10.41 4.68
CA GLU A 70 -2.46 9.26 3.96
C GLU A 70 -2.35 8.03 4.86
N GLU A 71 -2.70 6.86 4.33
CA GLU A 71 -2.40 5.57 4.97
C GLU A 71 -0.94 5.22 4.67
N VAL A 72 -0.16 4.91 5.70
CA VAL A 72 1.29 4.70 5.59
C VAL A 72 1.74 3.46 6.33
N VAL A 73 2.86 2.91 5.88
CA VAL A 73 3.68 1.96 6.61
C VAL A 73 5.07 2.53 6.79
N LEU A 74 5.51 2.61 8.04
CA LEU A 74 6.82 3.09 8.45
C LEU A 74 7.64 1.90 8.97
N VAL A 75 8.80 1.70 8.37
CA VAL A 75 9.81 0.75 8.88
C VAL A 75 10.78 1.56 9.72
N LEU A 76 10.86 1.22 11.00
CA LEU A 76 11.78 1.87 11.93
C LEU A 76 13.18 1.26 11.85
N ARG A 77 14.20 2.00 12.29
CA ARG A 77 15.61 1.57 12.31
C ARG A 77 15.84 0.33 13.16
N ASN A 78 15.02 0.12 14.19
CA ASN A 78 15.05 -1.07 15.04
C ASN A 78 14.34 -2.29 14.40
N GLY A 79 13.84 -2.17 13.16
CA GLY A 79 13.14 -3.24 12.46
C GLY A 79 11.64 -3.34 12.79
N CYS A 80 11.13 -2.56 13.75
CA CYS A 80 9.69 -2.50 14.00
C CYS A 80 8.97 -1.89 12.79
N ILE A 81 7.78 -2.42 12.49
CA ILE A 81 6.89 -1.86 11.47
C ILE A 81 5.69 -1.22 12.18
N VAL A 82 5.40 0.02 11.80
CA VAL A 82 4.26 0.79 12.29
C VAL A 82 3.43 1.20 11.09
N SER A 83 2.14 0.89 11.09
CA SER A 83 1.21 1.38 10.06
C SER A 83 0.11 2.20 10.68
N GLY A 84 -0.48 3.11 9.90
CA GLY A 84 -1.64 3.87 10.32
C GLY A 84 -1.91 5.01 9.37
N LYS A 85 -2.87 5.87 9.71
CA LYS A 85 -3.20 7.06 8.95
C LYS A 85 -2.50 8.27 9.54
N VAL A 86 -1.86 9.09 8.71
CA VAL A 86 -1.20 10.33 9.15
C VAL A 86 -2.26 11.29 9.66
N ALA A 87 -2.23 11.62 10.95
CA ALA A 87 -3.17 12.56 11.55
C ALA A 87 -2.58 13.96 11.70
N GLU A 88 -1.29 14.05 12.00
CA GLU A 88 -0.59 15.31 12.21
C GLU A 88 0.88 15.15 11.84
N ILE A 89 1.42 16.14 11.12
CA ILE A 89 2.83 16.17 10.72
C ILE A 89 3.55 17.27 11.50
N GLY A 90 4.29 16.86 12.53
CA GLY A 90 5.15 17.76 13.30
C GLY A 90 6.56 17.90 12.70
N PRO A 91 7.35 18.87 13.22
CA PRO A 91 8.73 19.10 12.78
C PRO A 91 9.69 17.95 13.13
N SER A 92 9.45 17.24 14.24
CA SER A 92 10.30 16.13 14.72
C SER A 92 9.60 14.77 14.74
N GLU A 93 8.27 14.75 14.74
CA GLU A 93 7.45 13.55 14.84
C GLU A 93 6.25 13.59 13.90
N ILE A 94 5.76 12.41 13.54
CA ILE A 94 4.49 12.22 12.84
C ILE A 94 3.57 11.44 13.76
N LYS A 95 2.32 11.87 13.88
CA LYS A 95 1.30 11.15 14.65
C LYS A 95 0.45 10.32 13.72
N LEU A 96 0.41 9.02 13.97
CA LEU A 96 -0.46 8.09 13.26
C LEU A 96 -1.69 7.79 14.12
N VAL A 97 -2.88 7.81 13.51
CA VAL A 97 -4.11 7.27 14.11
C VAL A 97 -4.38 5.87 13.57
N GLU A 98 -5.17 5.11 14.33
CA GLU A 98 -5.46 3.70 14.01
C GLU A 98 -4.17 2.88 13.85
N GLY A 99 -3.17 3.21 14.68
CA GLY A 99 -1.82 2.71 14.57
C GLY A 99 -1.74 1.23 14.94
N LYS A 100 -1.24 0.41 14.02
CA LYS A 100 -0.87 -0.98 14.29
C LYS A 100 0.66 -1.08 14.33
N ARG A 101 1.19 -1.59 15.44
CA ARG A 101 2.62 -1.90 15.58
C ARG A 101 2.80 -3.40 15.48
N LEU A 102 3.62 -3.88 14.55
CA LEU A 102 3.76 -5.34 14.32
C LEU A 102 4.58 -6.07 15.37
N ASP A 103 5.29 -5.34 16.23
CA ASP A 103 6.10 -5.90 17.33
C ASP A 103 5.31 -6.03 18.65
N VAL A 104 4.14 -5.39 18.74
CA VAL A 104 3.26 -5.42 19.92
C VAL A 104 1.85 -5.56 19.38
N SER A 105 1.19 -6.69 19.60
CA SER A 105 -0.19 -6.97 19.16
C SER A 105 -1.24 -6.07 19.86
N SER A 106 -0.99 -4.77 19.95
CA SER A 106 -1.83 -3.74 20.55
C SER A 106 -2.14 -2.69 19.49
N LEU A 107 -3.43 -2.50 19.19
CA LEU A 107 -3.88 -1.29 18.52
C LEU A 107 -3.72 -0.12 19.48
N ALA A 108 -3.10 0.95 19.01
CA ALA A 108 -3.02 2.21 19.75
C ALA A 108 -3.80 3.28 18.99
N GLU A 109 -4.65 4.02 19.70
CA GLU A 109 -5.45 5.11 19.10
C GLU A 109 -4.57 6.16 18.43
N LYS A 110 -3.41 6.46 19.04
CA LYS A 110 -2.40 7.37 18.50
C LYS A 110 -1.00 6.82 18.75
N VAL A 111 -0.21 6.75 17.68
CA VAL A 111 1.20 6.33 17.74
C VAL A 111 2.07 7.50 17.27
N PRO A 112 2.80 8.17 18.19
CA PRO A 112 3.82 9.13 17.80
C PRO A 112 5.03 8.37 17.25
N VAL A 113 5.50 8.77 16.07
CA VAL A 113 6.69 8.20 15.42
C VAL A 113 7.68 9.33 15.18
N ARG A 114 8.88 9.23 15.76
CA ARG A 114 9.93 10.22 15.52
C ARG A 114 10.53 10.03 14.14
N ARG A 115 10.79 11.14 13.45
CA ARG A 115 11.37 11.13 12.10
C ARG A 115 12.75 10.48 12.05
N GLU A 116 13.55 10.68 13.10
CA GLU A 116 14.90 10.10 13.24
C GLU A 116 14.91 8.58 13.32
N ASP A 117 13.82 7.98 13.82
CA ASP A 117 13.68 6.53 13.99
C ASP A 117 13.21 5.84 12.71
N VAL A 118 12.72 6.59 11.71
CA VAL A 118 12.22 6.01 10.46
C VAL A 118 13.39 5.69 9.52
N ARG A 119 13.41 4.44 9.04
CA ARG A 119 14.33 3.97 8.00
C ARG A 119 13.69 4.06 6.62
N GLU A 120 12.43 3.67 6.50
CA GLU A 120 11.69 3.66 5.24
C GLU A 120 10.23 4.07 5.49
N ALA A 121 9.67 4.89 4.60
CA ALA A 121 8.25 5.23 4.59
C ALA A 121 7.61 4.73 3.30
N LYS A 122 6.41 4.16 3.41
CA LYS A 122 5.60 3.70 2.29
C LYS A 122 4.20 4.28 2.42
N VAL A 123 3.63 4.75 1.32
CA VAL A 123 2.23 5.17 1.23
C VAL A 123 1.42 4.02 0.65
N ILE A 124 0.26 3.79 1.24
CA ILE A 124 -0.76 2.87 0.76
C ILE A 124 -1.82 3.67 0.00
N SER A 125 -2.11 3.26 -1.22
CA SER A 125 -3.18 3.81 -2.06
C SER A 125 -4.19 2.72 -2.40
N ARG A 126 -5.43 2.85 -1.91
CA ARG A 126 -6.55 1.91 -2.15
C ARG A 126 -7.54 2.38 -3.23
N VAL A 127 -7.07 3.29 -4.09
CA VAL A 127 -7.84 3.92 -5.17
C VAL A 127 -6.92 4.15 -6.37
N VAL A 128 -6.09 3.16 -6.71
CA VAL A 128 -5.07 3.33 -7.77
C VAL A 128 -5.70 3.43 -9.15
N LEU A 129 -6.87 2.83 -9.36
CA LEU A 129 -7.59 2.91 -10.62
C LEU A 129 -8.11 4.33 -10.85
N GLU A 130 -8.77 4.91 -9.87
CA GLU A 130 -9.37 6.25 -9.95
C GLU A 130 -8.29 7.33 -10.07
N LYS A 131 -7.14 7.15 -9.42
CA LYS A 131 -6.02 8.09 -9.52
C LYS A 131 -5.36 8.09 -10.90
N GLU A 132 -5.18 6.92 -11.48
CA GLU A 132 -4.47 6.77 -12.76
C GLU A 132 -5.41 6.96 -13.96
N TRP A 133 -6.69 6.63 -13.79
CA TRP A 133 -7.72 6.71 -14.81
C TRP A 133 -8.99 7.39 -14.24
N PRO A 134 -8.92 8.70 -13.94
CA PRO A 134 -10.02 9.43 -13.30
C PRO A 134 -11.27 9.55 -14.19
N SER A 135 -11.14 9.31 -15.50
CA SER A 135 -12.25 9.34 -16.45
C SER A 135 -12.96 8.00 -16.62
N LEU A 136 -12.45 6.91 -16.03
CA LEU A 136 -13.13 5.61 -16.09
C LEU A 136 -14.11 5.49 -14.94
N ASP A 137 -15.37 5.77 -15.26
CA ASP A 137 -16.50 5.55 -14.38
C ASP A 137 -16.99 4.11 -14.60
N PHE A 138 -16.66 3.21 -13.67
CA PHE A 138 -17.23 1.88 -13.64
C PHE A 138 -18.47 1.95 -12.77
N GLU A 139 -19.66 1.94 -13.38
CA GLU A 139 -20.91 1.76 -12.63
C GLU A 139 -20.79 0.44 -11.83
N GLU A 140 -20.95 0.52 -10.51
CA GLU A 140 -21.02 -0.66 -9.64
C GLU A 140 -22.40 -1.30 -9.84
N GLU A 141 -22.44 -2.55 -10.34
CA GLU A 141 -23.66 -3.39 -10.34
C GLU A 141 -24.09 -3.80 -8.93
#